data_AF-A0A417FRM2-F1
#
_entry.id   AF-A0A417FRM2-F1
#
_cell.length_a   1.000
_cell.length_b   1.000
_cell.length_c   1.000
_cell.angle_alpha   90.00
_cell.angle_beta   90.00
_cell.angle_gamma   90.00
#
_symmetry.space_group_name_H-M   'P 1'
#
loop_
_entity.id
_entity.type
_entity.pdbx_description
1 polymer ?
#
loop_
_entity_poly.entity_id
_entity_poly.type
_entity_poly.pdbx_seq_one_letter_code
_entity_poly.pdbx_strand_id
1 'polypeptide(L)'
;MISALLAAVLLSNSGLVGIGPVTAAGPENIARGKAVTVSSEERENPKANAVDGNHSTRWATPQNKAVDEFIEINLDGAKPVQQIQVYFEKSDAEQNILGYQVELEENGSYQVVHTKNEKAKQEEIIQLDSVHTATKVKVKILNV
;
A
#
# COMPACT_ATOMS: atom_id res chain seq x y z
N MET A 1 9.70 1.05 -19.73
CA MET A 1 9.65 2.24 -18.86
C MET A 1 9.41 1.76 -17.43
N ILE A 2 10.11 2.31 -16.45
CA ILE A 2 9.96 1.93 -15.03
C ILE A 2 9.21 3.07 -14.36
N SER A 3 7.92 2.86 -14.13
CA SER A 3 7.11 3.67 -13.22
C SER A 3 6.78 2.76 -12.04
N ALA A 4 6.90 3.27 -10.81
CA ALA A 4 6.48 2.53 -9.63
C ALA A 4 4.96 2.63 -9.48
N LEU A 5 4.27 1.49 -9.33
CA LEU A 5 2.84 1.46 -9.04
C LEU A 5 2.57 1.18 -7.57
N LEU A 6 1.60 1.88 -6.99
CA LEU A 6 0.75 1.33 -5.94
C LEU A 6 -0.73 1.52 -6.33
N ALA A 7 -1.54 0.46 -6.39
CA ALA A 7 -2.96 0.53 -6.80
C ALA A 7 -3.98 0.48 -5.64
N ALA A 8 -3.63 -0.10 -4.48
CA ALA A 8 -4.45 -0.03 -3.26
C ALA A 8 -3.64 -0.48 -2.04
N VAL A 9 -4.03 0.02 -0.86
CA VAL A 9 -3.63 -0.54 0.44
C VAL A 9 -4.87 -1.01 1.20
N LEU A 10 -5.16 -2.31 1.15
CA LEU A 10 -6.24 -2.89 1.96
C LEU A 10 -5.71 -3.17 3.38
N LEU A 11 -6.40 -2.66 4.40
CA LEU A 11 -6.03 -2.88 5.81
C LEU A 11 -7.19 -3.52 6.57
N SER A 12 -7.00 -4.79 6.93
CA SER A 12 -8.00 -5.60 7.63
C SER A 12 -7.76 -5.59 9.13
N ASN A 13 -8.82 -5.59 9.92
CA ASN A 13 -8.78 -5.94 11.35
C ASN A 13 -9.40 -7.33 11.52
N SER A 14 -8.62 -8.35 11.89
CA SER A 14 -9.18 -9.67 12.20
C SER A 14 -9.80 -9.64 13.61
N GLY A 15 -10.92 -8.94 13.77
CA GLY A 15 -11.76 -9.06 14.95
C GLY A 15 -12.63 -10.30 14.82
N LEU A 16 -12.28 -11.38 15.52
CA LEU A 16 -13.20 -12.49 15.76
C LEU A 16 -14.39 -11.97 16.58
N VAL A 17 -15.46 -11.53 15.91
CA VAL A 17 -16.76 -11.29 16.54
C VAL A 17 -17.54 -12.60 16.49
N GLY A 18 -17.42 -13.38 17.56
CA GLY A 18 -18.32 -14.52 17.77
C GLY A 18 -19.69 -14.01 18.19
N ILE A 19 -20.63 -13.85 17.25
CA ILE A 19 -22.09 -14.09 17.39
C ILE A 19 -22.82 -13.82 16.06
N GLY A 20 -23.39 -14.86 15.46
CA GLY A 20 -24.36 -14.80 14.35
C GLY A 20 -23.77 -14.97 12.93
N PRO A 21 -24.60 -15.31 11.92
CA PRO A 21 -24.18 -15.34 10.53
C PRO A 21 -24.03 -13.89 10.06
N VAL A 22 -22.93 -13.26 10.45
CA VAL A 22 -22.48 -12.05 9.80
C VAL A 22 -22.05 -12.51 8.41
N THR A 23 -22.75 -12.06 7.37
CA THR A 23 -22.18 -12.06 6.02
C THR A 23 -20.83 -11.38 6.19
N ALA A 24 -19.74 -12.15 6.17
CA ALA A 24 -18.40 -11.60 6.35
C ALA A 24 -18.21 -10.62 5.19
N ALA A 25 -18.49 -9.35 5.43
CA ALA A 25 -18.04 -8.29 4.56
C ALA A 25 -16.54 -8.54 4.43
N GLY A 26 -16.07 -8.70 3.19
CA GLY A 26 -14.65 -8.83 2.93
C GLY A 26 -13.89 -7.70 3.64
N PRO A 27 -12.59 -7.89 3.92
CA PRO A 27 -11.80 -6.91 4.65
C PRO A 27 -12.01 -5.48 4.11
N GLU A 28 -12.38 -4.55 4.99
CA GLU A 28 -12.66 -3.16 4.64
C GLU A 28 -11.39 -2.46 4.12
N ASN A 29 -11.48 -1.75 2.99
CA ASN A 29 -10.38 -0.92 2.51
C ASN A 29 -10.34 0.42 3.25
N ILE A 30 -9.68 0.48 4.40
CA ILE A 30 -9.59 1.72 5.17
C ILE A 30 -8.66 2.77 4.55
N ALA A 31 -7.90 2.44 3.49
CA ALA A 31 -7.13 3.42 2.70
C ALA A 31 -7.97 4.09 1.62
N ARG A 32 -9.17 3.58 1.30
CA ARG A 32 -9.97 4.09 0.20
C ARG A 32 -10.38 5.55 0.42
N GLY A 33 -10.13 6.39 -0.59
CA GLY A 33 -10.46 7.81 -0.58
C GLY A 33 -9.66 8.65 0.41
N LYS A 34 -8.60 8.08 1.02
CA LYS A 34 -7.77 8.77 1.99
C LYS A 34 -6.84 9.80 1.35
N ALA A 35 -6.40 10.77 2.16
CA ALA A 35 -5.42 11.75 1.70
C ALA A 35 -4.07 11.07 1.45
N VAL A 36 -3.46 11.39 0.30
CA VAL A 36 -2.20 10.81 -0.15
C VAL A 36 -1.13 11.89 -0.35
N THR A 37 0.07 11.59 0.14
CA THR A 37 1.32 12.33 -0.13
C THR A 37 2.24 11.41 -0.92
N VAL A 38 2.81 11.90 -2.01
CA VAL A 38 3.76 11.16 -2.85
C VAL A 38 5.04 11.97 -3.02
N SER A 39 6.13 11.26 -3.23
CA SER A 39 7.44 11.83 -3.61
C SER A 39 7.38 12.62 -4.92
N SER A 40 6.74 12.05 -5.95
CA SER A 40 6.46 12.70 -7.22
C SER A 40 5.23 12.07 -7.87
N GLU A 41 4.68 12.67 -8.92
CA GLU A 41 3.61 12.07 -9.71
C GLU A 41 3.71 12.50 -11.17
N GLU A 42 3.29 11.62 -12.08
CA GLU A 42 2.99 11.99 -13.46
C GLU A 42 1.53 12.44 -13.60
N ARG A 43 1.29 13.36 -14.54
CA ARG A 43 -0.02 14.02 -14.70
C ARG A 43 -1.17 13.03 -14.97
N GLU A 44 -0.91 12.01 -15.78
CA GLU A 44 -1.93 11.05 -16.21
C GLU A 44 -2.24 9.99 -15.14
N ASN A 45 -1.34 9.82 -14.17
CA ASN A 45 -1.44 8.81 -13.12
C ASN A 45 -1.18 9.46 -11.75
N PRO A 46 -2.10 10.37 -11.31
CA PRO A 46 -1.95 11.11 -10.08
C PRO A 46 -2.11 10.22 -8.84
N LYS A 47 -1.62 10.70 -7.70
CA LYS A 47 -1.66 10.01 -6.41
C LYS A 47 -3.04 9.51 -5.96
N ALA A 48 -4.12 10.18 -6.36
CA ALA A 48 -5.48 9.83 -5.98
C ALA A 48 -5.91 8.45 -6.51
N ASN A 49 -5.32 8.01 -7.63
CA ASN A 49 -5.61 6.72 -8.23
C ASN A 49 -5.14 5.53 -7.37
N ALA A 50 -4.17 5.73 -6.47
CA ALA A 50 -3.67 4.65 -5.61
C ALA A 50 -4.64 4.22 -4.49
N VAL A 51 -5.72 4.99 -4.29
CA VAL A 51 -6.68 4.81 -3.18
C VAL A 51 -8.14 4.92 -3.64
N ASP A 52 -8.41 4.87 -4.94
CA ASP A 52 -9.78 4.98 -5.48
C ASP A 52 -10.57 3.65 -5.42
N GLY A 53 -9.86 2.53 -5.23
CA GLY A 53 -10.40 1.17 -5.21
C GLY A 53 -10.59 0.56 -6.60
N ASN A 54 -9.92 1.10 -7.62
CA ASN A 54 -9.95 0.61 -8.99
C ASN A 54 -8.56 0.12 -9.42
N HIS A 55 -8.42 -1.19 -9.65
CA HIS A 55 -7.13 -1.78 -10.04
C HIS A 55 -6.71 -1.47 -11.49
N SER A 56 -7.56 -0.78 -12.26
CA SER A 56 -7.25 -0.32 -13.62
C SER A 56 -6.63 1.07 -13.66
N THR A 57 -6.66 1.81 -12.55
CA THR A 57 -6.02 3.13 -12.40
C THR A 57 -4.77 3.02 -11.52
N ARG A 58 -3.89 4.02 -11.61
CA ARG A 58 -2.65 4.03 -10.84
C ARG A 58 -2.10 5.38 -10.47
N TRP A 59 -1.36 5.43 -9.35
CA TRP A 59 -0.29 6.41 -9.16
C TRP A 59 0.97 5.94 -9.90
N ALA A 60 1.67 6.87 -10.53
CA ALA A 60 2.97 6.60 -11.12
C ALA A 60 3.90 7.81 -11.04
N THR A 61 5.19 7.52 -11.10
CA THR A 61 6.29 8.46 -11.07
C THR A 61 6.71 8.85 -12.49
N PRO A 62 7.40 9.99 -12.69
CA PRO A 62 8.05 10.31 -13.95
C PRO A 62 9.03 9.23 -14.39
N GLN A 63 9.27 9.13 -15.70
CA GLN A 63 10.17 8.13 -16.27
C GLN A 63 11.56 8.14 -15.63
N ASN A 64 12.14 6.94 -15.47
CA ASN A 64 13.46 6.71 -14.88
C ASN A 64 13.60 7.18 -13.42
N LYS A 65 12.47 7.41 -12.75
CA LYS A 65 12.38 7.55 -11.29
C LYS A 65 11.59 6.39 -10.75
N ALA A 66 12.17 5.65 -9.82
CA ALA A 66 11.44 4.60 -9.10
C ALA A 66 12.12 4.32 -7.76
N VAL A 67 13.44 4.16 -7.74
CA VAL A 67 14.19 4.02 -6.49
C VAL A 67 13.99 5.27 -5.62
N ASP A 68 13.75 5.04 -4.33
CA ASP A 68 13.43 6.04 -3.30
C ASP A 68 12.08 6.76 -3.45
N GLU A 69 11.34 6.50 -4.53
CA GLU A 69 9.98 7.01 -4.67
C GLU A 69 9.05 6.31 -3.67
N PHE A 70 8.20 7.11 -3.05
CA PHE A 70 7.25 6.67 -2.04
C PHE A 70 5.87 7.24 -2.27
N ILE A 71 4.91 6.54 -1.69
CA ILE A 71 3.54 6.95 -1.46
C ILE A 71 3.19 6.75 0.01
N GLU A 72 2.54 7.74 0.59
CA GLU A 72 2.11 7.80 1.98
C GLU A 72 0.62 8.09 2.04
N ILE A 73 -0.11 7.28 2.79
CA ILE A 73 -1.56 7.34 2.96
C ILE A 73 -1.85 7.75 4.40
N ASN A 74 -2.63 8.82 4.59
CA ASN A 74 -3.10 9.25 5.90
C ASN A 74 -4.43 8.56 6.24
N LEU A 75 -4.51 7.83 7.35
CA LEU A 75 -5.67 7.02 7.73
C LEU A 75 -6.78 7.82 8.45
N ASP A 76 -6.68 9.15 8.48
CA ASP A 76 -7.57 10.08 9.18
C ASP A 76 -7.65 9.80 10.70
N GLY A 77 -6.47 9.57 11.30
CA GLY A 77 -6.30 9.21 12.70
C GLY A 77 -5.80 7.78 12.87
N ALA A 78 -5.63 7.38 14.13
CA ALA A 78 -5.12 6.04 14.47
C ALA A 78 -6.15 4.96 14.12
N LYS A 79 -5.74 3.97 13.32
CA LYS A 79 -6.56 2.83 12.89
C LYS A 79 -5.85 1.50 13.14
N PRO A 80 -6.59 0.43 13.47
CA PRO A 80 -6.02 -0.91 13.52
C PRO A 80 -5.61 -1.37 12.11
N VAL A 81 -4.39 -1.88 11.99
CA VAL A 81 -3.81 -2.41 10.74
C VAL A 81 -3.21 -3.78 11.02
N GLN A 82 -3.67 -4.82 10.31
CA GLN A 82 -3.11 -6.17 10.46
C GLN A 82 -2.69 -6.81 9.14
N GLN A 83 -3.20 -6.30 8.03
CA GLN A 83 -2.84 -6.77 6.70
C GLN A 83 -2.60 -5.53 5.85
N ILE A 84 -1.65 -5.56 4.94
CA ILE A 84 -1.40 -4.50 3.95
C ILE A 84 -1.38 -5.19 2.61
N GLN A 85 -2.23 -4.77 1.68
CA GLN A 85 -2.12 -5.21 0.29
C GLN A 85 -1.41 -4.14 -0.53
N VAL A 86 -0.62 -4.53 -1.51
CA VAL A 86 0.07 -3.62 -2.43
C VAL A 86 -0.08 -4.19 -3.83
N TYR A 87 -0.69 -3.40 -4.71
CA TYR A 87 -0.85 -3.77 -6.12
C TYR A 87 0.13 -2.99 -6.99
N PHE A 88 0.94 -3.70 -7.77
CA PHE A 88 1.88 -3.16 -8.75
C PHE A 88 1.34 -3.32 -10.19
N GLU A 89 1.84 -2.52 -11.16
CA GLU A 89 1.20 -2.38 -12.49
C GLU A 89 1.37 -3.62 -13.33
N LYS A 90 2.56 -4.19 -13.25
CA LYS A 90 2.99 -5.26 -14.11
C LYS A 90 2.59 -6.59 -13.52
N SER A 91 2.26 -7.51 -14.42
CA SER A 91 2.10 -8.92 -14.09
C SER A 91 3.36 -9.48 -13.42
N ASP A 92 3.22 -10.59 -12.68
CA ASP A 92 4.36 -11.29 -12.05
C ASP A 92 5.49 -11.60 -13.05
N ALA A 93 5.13 -11.89 -14.30
CA ALA A 93 6.08 -12.19 -15.37
C ALA A 93 6.88 -10.96 -15.81
N GLU A 94 6.25 -9.79 -15.86
CA GLU A 94 6.83 -8.54 -16.37
C GLU A 94 7.35 -7.61 -15.26
N GLN A 95 7.18 -8.01 -13.99
CA GLN A 95 7.52 -7.19 -12.83
C GLN A 95 8.99 -6.79 -12.81
N ASN A 96 9.20 -5.53 -12.48
CA ASN A 96 10.50 -4.88 -12.38
C ASN A 96 10.67 -4.08 -11.09
N ILE A 97 9.82 -4.26 -10.08
CA ILE A 97 10.16 -3.87 -8.70
C ILE A 97 10.96 -5.02 -8.09
N LEU A 98 12.23 -4.76 -7.77
CA LEU A 98 13.16 -5.74 -7.19
C LEU A 98 13.34 -5.57 -5.68
N GLY A 99 12.75 -4.51 -5.11
CA GLY A 99 12.64 -4.36 -3.68
C GLY A 99 11.79 -3.17 -3.28
N TYR A 100 11.11 -3.30 -2.15
CA TYR A 100 10.29 -2.27 -1.53
C TYR A 100 10.23 -2.49 -0.02
N GLN A 101 9.82 -1.46 0.71
CA GLN A 101 9.47 -1.59 2.12
C GLN A 101 8.14 -0.91 2.42
N VAL A 102 7.54 -1.34 3.52
CA VAL A 102 6.33 -0.74 4.09
C VAL A 102 6.62 -0.27 5.51
N GLU A 103 6.22 0.97 5.77
CA GLU A 103 6.35 1.62 7.06
C GLU A 103 4.96 2.01 7.59
N LEU A 104 4.78 1.92 8.90
CA LEU A 104 3.63 2.48 9.61
C LEU A 104 4.08 3.63 10.50
N GLU A 105 3.36 4.74 10.47
CA GLU A 105 3.53 5.77 11.50
C GLU A 105 2.71 5.38 12.73
N GLU A 106 3.41 5.15 13.84
CA GLU A 106 2.82 4.87 15.14
C GLU A 106 3.40 5.84 16.16
N ASN A 107 2.55 6.48 16.97
CA ASN A 107 2.96 7.44 17.99
C ASN A 107 3.93 8.54 17.45
N GLY A 108 3.72 8.98 16.21
CA GLY A 108 4.53 10.03 15.57
C GLY A 108 5.88 9.57 15.03
N SER A 109 6.16 8.27 14.97
CA SER A 109 7.40 7.72 14.42
C SER A 109 7.12 6.59 13.42
N TYR A 110 7.90 6.54 12.33
CA TYR A 110 7.79 5.44 11.37
C TYR A 110 8.52 4.20 11.86
N GLN A 111 7.84 3.05 11.76
CA GLN A 111 8.40 1.72 11.96
C GLN A 111 8.34 0.96 10.64
N VAL A 112 9.45 0.32 10.24
CA VAL A 112 9.46 -0.60 9.10
C VAL A 112 8.79 -1.89 9.53
N VAL A 113 7.66 -2.23 8.90
CA VAL A 113 6.89 -3.44 9.21
C VAL A 113 7.05 -4.54 8.17
N HIS A 114 7.58 -4.21 6.98
CA HIS A 114 7.88 -5.17 5.94
C HIS A 114 8.99 -4.66 5.03
N THR A 115 9.89 -5.56 4.62
CA THR A 115 10.90 -5.30 3.59
C THR A 115 10.97 -6.50 2.67
N LYS A 116 10.92 -6.25 1.36
CA LYS A 116 11.19 -7.22 0.31
C LYS A 116 12.41 -6.79 -0.48
N ASN A 117 13.38 -7.69 -0.65
CA ASN A 117 14.61 -7.46 -1.40
C ASN A 117 14.72 -8.40 -2.61
N GLU A 118 13.58 -8.77 -3.16
CA GLU A 118 13.47 -9.62 -4.35
C GLU A 118 12.32 -9.13 -5.23
N LYS A 119 12.20 -9.71 -6.44
CA LYS A 119 11.16 -9.35 -7.40
C LYS A 119 9.77 -9.42 -6.75
N ALA A 120 9.04 -8.31 -6.81
CA ALA A 120 7.67 -8.25 -6.33
C ALA A 120 6.74 -9.13 -7.20
N LYS A 121 5.55 -9.38 -6.69
CA LYS A 121 4.39 -9.85 -7.46
C LYS A 121 3.59 -8.65 -7.95
N GLN A 122 2.59 -8.89 -8.79
CA GLN A 122 1.59 -7.88 -9.12
C GLN A 122 0.74 -7.55 -7.88
N GLU A 123 0.41 -8.54 -7.07
CA GLU A 123 -0.31 -8.40 -5.81
C GLU A 123 0.54 -8.93 -4.66
N GLU A 124 0.88 -8.07 -3.73
CA GLU A 124 1.55 -8.40 -2.49
C GLU A 124 0.54 -8.33 -1.35
N ILE A 125 0.42 -9.43 -0.60
CA ILE A 125 -0.39 -9.50 0.61
C ILE A 125 0.56 -9.65 1.79
N ILE A 126 0.68 -8.59 2.58
CA ILE A 126 1.57 -8.51 3.73
C ILE A 126 0.73 -8.70 4.98
N GLN A 127 0.77 -9.91 5.54
CA GLN A 127 0.16 -10.21 6.82
C GLN A 127 1.12 -9.82 7.94
N LEU A 128 0.69 -8.94 8.84
CA LEU A 128 1.48 -8.53 10.01
C LEU A 128 1.28 -9.54 11.14
N ASP A 129 2.35 -9.77 11.92
CA ASP A 129 2.35 -10.70 13.06
C ASP A 129 1.45 -10.23 14.22
N SER A 130 1.15 -8.93 14.27
CA SER A 130 0.28 -8.32 15.27
C SER A 130 -0.54 -7.17 14.69
N VAL A 131 -1.58 -6.75 15.42
CA VAL A 131 -2.36 -5.57 15.05
C VAL A 131 -1.58 -4.31 15.44
N HIS A 132 -1.31 -3.48 14.45
CA HIS A 132 -0.68 -2.18 14.58
C HIS A 132 -1.73 -1.07 14.75
N THR A 133 -1.39 0.00 15.45
CA THR A 133 -2.27 1.18 15.60
C THR A 133 -1.61 2.35 14.89
N ALA A 134 -1.86 2.46 13.59
CA ALA A 134 -1.15 3.36 12.70
C ALA A 134 -2.00 4.57 12.31
N THR A 135 -1.37 5.73 12.17
CA THR A 135 -1.97 6.95 11.59
C THR A 135 -1.70 7.07 10.10
N LYS A 136 -0.61 6.44 9.63
CA LYS A 136 -0.20 6.45 8.22
C LYS A 136 0.42 5.14 7.78
N VAL A 137 0.30 4.85 6.50
CA VAL A 137 1.03 3.78 5.81
C VAL A 137 1.90 4.38 4.72
N LYS A 138 3.17 4.01 4.66
CA LYS A 138 4.08 4.42 3.59
C LYS A 138 4.65 3.21 2.88
N VAL A 139 4.59 3.22 1.56
CA VAL A 139 5.28 2.23 0.71
C VAL A 139 6.40 2.96 -0.02
N LYS A 140 7.62 2.45 0.10
CA LYS A 140 8.82 3.03 -0.53
C LYS A 140 9.50 1.98 -1.39
N ILE A 141 9.82 2.34 -2.63
CA ILE A 141 10.57 1.48 -3.54
C ILE A 141 12.06 1.57 -3.21
N LEU A 142 12.70 0.41 -3.15
CA LEU A 142 14.13 0.28 -2.83
C LEU A 142 14.97 -0.08 -4.04
N ASN A 143 14.44 -0.86 -4.97
CA ASN A 143 15.18 -1.34 -6.13
C ASN A 143 14.24 -1.69 -7.32
N VAL A 144 14.74 -1.54 -8.55
CA VAL A 144 14.02 -1.81 -9.81
C VAL A 144 14.90 -2.45 -10.88
#